data_AF-A0A928NXW1-F1
#
_entry.id   AF-A0A928NXW1-F1
#
_cell.length_a   1.000
_cell.length_b   1.000
_cell.length_c   1.000
_cell.angle_alpha   90.00
_cell.angle_beta   90.00
_cell.angle_gamma   90.00
#
_symmetry.space_group_name_H-M   'P 1'
#
loop_
_entity.id
_entity.type
_entity.pdbx_description
1 polymer ?
#
loop_
_entity_poly.entity_id
_entity_poly.type
_entity_poly.pdbx_seq_one_letter_code
_entity_poly.pdbx_strand_id
1 'polypeptide(L)'
;MNTPNKITLSRLLLIPFIVFFYLADFIPFGKIVGTTLFIVACLTDFLDGYLARKNNQVTLLGKFFDSIADKVLIMTGLLLIVCPTTQSLLPVVYPSWLGVICIVIILAREFIVSALRQVAAAKGTVLAADKGGKIKATVQYIAVTLYMVFAFVQKDIFPKVDYVSNVPQWVAIVRFVLMLILLAATFLTIYSGASYLIRNRHVFKDAVKPETKDQEKEQVKVKKISIDQVSKTDKIHCEQIDKLFYDAVIFVIDNNRPSATALQREFIIGYPRASRIMDYMEASGIVSAVGEDNKRAVLITKEEFEKRI
;
A
#
# COMPACT_ATOMS: atom_id res chain seq x y z
N MET A 1 6.88 -3.49 17.85
CA MET A 1 7.03 -3.51 16.38
C MET A 1 8.10 -4.52 16.01
N ASN A 2 7.79 -5.47 15.13
CA ASN A 2 8.77 -6.42 14.58
C ASN A 2 9.85 -5.68 13.78
N THR A 3 11.07 -6.22 13.78
CA THR A 3 12.24 -5.65 13.09
C THR A 3 11.98 -5.32 11.62
N PRO A 4 11.29 -6.16 10.81
CA PRO A 4 10.99 -5.84 9.41
C PRO A 4 10.10 -4.60 9.25
N ASN A 5 9.11 -4.41 10.12
CA ASN A 5 8.23 -3.24 10.05
C ASN A 5 8.97 -1.93 10.34
N LYS A 6 10.02 -1.97 11.17
CA LYS A 6 10.85 -0.78 11.44
C LYS A 6 11.63 -0.37 10.21
N ILE A 7 12.11 -1.33 9.43
CA ILE A 7 12.94 -1.03 8.27
C ILE A 7 12.08 -0.52 7.11
N THR A 8 10.92 -1.14 6.84
CA THR A 8 9.94 -0.59 5.88
C THR A 8 9.49 0.83 6.25
N LEU A 9 9.23 1.08 7.53
CA LEU A 9 8.87 2.43 8.01
C LEU A 9 10.04 3.41 7.85
N SER A 10 11.26 2.96 8.13
CA SER A 10 12.47 3.78 7.93
C SER A 10 12.63 4.17 6.46
N ARG A 11 12.35 3.27 5.50
CA ARG A 11 12.39 3.57 4.07
C ARG A 11 11.39 4.65 3.67
N LEU A 12 10.18 4.56 4.20
CA LEU A 12 9.15 5.57 3.97
C LEU A 12 9.58 6.94 4.53
N LEU A 13 10.23 6.95 5.70
CA LEU A 13 10.81 8.16 6.29
C LEU A 13 12.01 8.70 5.50
N LEU A 14 12.79 7.85 4.82
CA LEU A 14 13.94 8.27 3.98
C LEU A 14 13.50 9.05 2.73
N ILE A 15 12.31 8.76 2.18
CA ILE A 15 11.84 9.35 0.91
C ILE A 15 11.82 10.90 0.94
N PRO A 16 11.25 11.56 1.97
CA PRO A 16 11.34 13.02 2.11
C PRO A 16 12.78 13.55 2.10
N PHE A 17 13.73 12.85 2.73
CA PHE A 17 15.14 13.26 2.73
C PHE A 17 15.77 13.09 1.35
N ILE A 18 15.44 12.02 0.61
CA ILE A 18 15.88 11.83 -0.78
C ILE A 18 15.45 13.04 -1.62
N VAL A 19 14.16 13.41 -1.53
CA VAL A 19 13.60 14.56 -2.27
C VAL A 19 14.27 15.86 -1.85
N PHE A 20 14.39 16.09 -0.54
CA PHE A 20 15.00 17.30 0.00
C PHE A 20 16.43 17.47 -0.47
N PHE A 21 17.31 16.48 -0.24
CA PHE A 21 18.72 16.60 -0.63
C PHE A 21 18.90 16.66 -2.15
N TYR A 22 18.09 15.93 -2.92
CA TYR A 22 18.21 15.92 -4.38
C TYR A 22 17.74 17.23 -5.04
N LEU A 23 16.72 17.89 -4.48
CA LEU A 23 16.18 19.15 -5.00
C LEU A 23 16.74 20.41 -4.33
N ALA A 24 17.35 20.30 -3.15
CA ALA A 24 17.95 21.41 -2.43
C ALA A 24 19.20 21.91 -3.15
N ASP A 25 19.00 22.77 -4.16
CA ASP A 25 20.06 23.19 -5.05
C ASP A 25 21.17 24.00 -4.35
N PHE A 26 20.87 24.57 -3.18
CA PHE A 26 21.80 25.31 -2.34
C PHE A 26 22.78 24.42 -1.55
N ILE A 27 22.53 23.11 -1.46
CA ILE A 27 23.43 22.17 -0.77
C ILE A 27 24.47 21.65 -1.77
N PRO A 28 25.77 21.91 -1.56
CA PRO A 28 26.81 21.34 -2.41
C PRO A 28 26.79 19.80 -2.27
N PHE A 29 26.93 19.07 -3.38
CA PHE A 29 26.83 17.61 -3.40
C PHE A 29 25.47 17.05 -2.93
N GLY A 30 24.41 17.87 -2.83
CA GLY A 30 23.08 17.40 -2.41
C GLY A 30 22.52 16.29 -3.32
N LYS A 31 22.76 16.39 -4.64
CA LYS A 31 22.30 15.39 -5.61
C LYS A 31 22.91 14.00 -5.37
N ILE A 32 24.20 13.91 -5.07
CA ILE A 32 24.82 12.61 -4.76
C ILE A 32 24.33 12.07 -3.42
N VAL A 33 24.14 12.92 -2.40
CA VAL A 33 23.57 12.51 -1.11
C VAL A 33 22.16 11.92 -1.31
N GLY A 34 21.29 12.61 -2.04
CA GLY A 34 19.95 12.11 -2.38
C GLY A 34 19.99 10.80 -3.17
N THR A 35 20.92 10.67 -4.12
CA THR A 35 21.14 9.44 -4.90
C THR A 35 21.61 8.28 -4.02
N THR A 36 22.54 8.52 -3.10
CA THR A 36 23.02 7.50 -2.16
C THR A 36 21.89 7.04 -1.24
N LEU A 37 21.08 7.96 -0.72
CA LEU A 37 19.90 7.62 0.08
C LEU A 37 18.89 6.77 -0.72
N PHE A 38 18.69 7.08 -2.01
CA PHE A 38 17.85 6.29 -2.89
C PHE A 38 18.40 4.86 -3.08
N ILE A 39 19.70 4.71 -3.35
CA ILE A 39 20.35 3.40 -3.48
C ILE A 39 20.21 2.60 -2.17
N VAL A 40 20.46 3.23 -1.03
CA VAL A 40 20.29 2.59 0.29
C VAL A 40 18.85 2.14 0.48
N ALA A 41 17.87 2.98 0.14
CA ALA A 41 16.45 2.63 0.23
C ALA A 41 16.10 1.40 -0.66
N CYS A 42 16.62 1.33 -1.89
CA CYS A 42 16.45 0.16 -2.76
C CYS A 42 17.11 -1.11 -2.18
N LEU A 43 18.30 -0.99 -1.58
CA LEU A 43 19.00 -2.14 -1.00
C LEU A 43 18.31 -2.65 0.28
N THR A 44 17.77 -1.75 1.10
CA THR A 44 17.01 -2.14 2.30
C THR A 44 15.75 -2.96 1.97
N ASP A 45 15.10 -2.73 0.82
CA ASP A 45 13.98 -3.56 0.34
C ASP A 45 14.34 -5.03 0.16
N PHE A 46 15.49 -5.28 -0.46
CA PHE A 46 15.97 -6.64 -0.65
C PHE A 46 16.31 -7.32 0.69
N LEU A 47 16.94 -6.58 1.60
CA LEU A 47 17.32 -7.05 2.93
C LEU A 47 16.10 -7.38 3.80
N ASP A 48 15.07 -6.54 3.80
CA ASP A 48 13.86 -6.74 4.61
C ASP A 48 13.07 -7.97 4.15
N GLY A 49 12.91 -8.10 2.84
CA GLY A 49 12.25 -9.26 2.24
C GLY A 49 13.00 -10.55 2.52
N TYR A 50 14.34 -10.51 2.60
CA TYR A 50 15.15 -11.66 3.00
C TYR A 50 15.00 -11.98 4.49
N LEU A 51 15.11 -10.98 5.37
CA LEU A 51 15.08 -11.16 6.81
C LEU A 51 13.70 -11.60 7.33
N ALA A 52 12.62 -11.07 6.75
CA ALA A 52 11.25 -11.44 7.10
C ALA A 52 10.94 -12.91 6.76
N ARG A 53 11.46 -13.42 5.63
CA ARG A 53 11.33 -14.82 5.22
C ARG A 53 12.18 -15.75 6.08
N LYS A 54 13.39 -15.33 6.45
CA LYS A 54 14.30 -16.14 7.28
C LYS A 54 13.79 -16.28 8.72
N ASN A 55 13.17 -15.24 9.27
CA ASN A 55 12.75 -15.21 10.67
C ASN A 55 11.27 -15.58 10.89
N ASN A 56 10.51 -15.95 9.84
CA ASN A 56 9.07 -16.23 9.90
C ASN A 56 8.21 -15.11 10.55
N GLN A 57 8.72 -13.89 10.60
CA GLN A 57 8.07 -12.74 11.26
C GLN A 57 7.27 -11.88 10.26
N VAL A 58 6.39 -12.54 9.52
CA VAL A 58 5.60 -11.90 8.46
C VAL A 58 4.31 -11.34 9.04
N THR A 59 4.17 -10.02 9.12
CA THR A 59 2.94 -9.36 9.60
C THR A 59 2.10 -8.82 8.45
N LEU A 60 0.77 -8.77 8.62
CA LEU A 60 -0.17 -8.22 7.62
C LEU A 60 0.11 -6.73 7.37
N LEU A 61 0.33 -5.98 8.45
CA LEU A 61 0.65 -4.55 8.40
C LEU A 61 2.00 -4.31 7.71
N GLY A 62 3.02 -5.13 7.99
CA GLY A 62 4.32 -5.06 7.30
C GLY A 62 4.21 -5.28 5.79
N LYS A 63 3.47 -6.32 5.36
CA LYS A 63 3.21 -6.58 3.93
C LYS A 63 2.52 -5.40 3.22
N PHE A 64 1.57 -4.77 3.90
CA PHE A 64 0.87 -3.61 3.36
C PHE A 64 1.81 -2.42 3.16
N PHE A 65 2.56 -2.03 4.20
CA PHE A 65 3.53 -0.93 4.10
C PHE A 65 4.65 -1.23 3.10
N ASP A 66 5.08 -2.48 2.97
CA ASP A 66 6.13 -2.89 2.03
C ASP A 66 5.68 -2.66 0.57
N SER A 67 4.44 -3.07 0.26
CA SER A 67 3.86 -2.85 -1.06
C SER A 67 3.65 -1.37 -1.41
N ILE A 68 3.43 -0.52 -0.41
CA ILE A 68 3.30 0.93 -0.59
C ILE A 68 4.68 1.56 -0.76
N ALA A 69 5.61 1.26 0.15
CA ALA A 69 6.94 1.85 0.16
C ALA A 69 7.72 1.57 -1.14
N ASP A 70 7.62 0.35 -1.69
CA ASP A 70 8.19 -0.01 -3.01
C ASP A 70 7.67 0.92 -4.11
N LYS A 71 6.36 1.12 -4.17
CA LYS A 71 5.73 1.95 -5.21
C LYS A 71 6.09 3.41 -5.02
N VAL A 72 5.98 3.96 -3.81
CA VAL A 72 6.30 5.36 -3.55
C VAL A 72 7.77 5.66 -3.89
N LEU A 73 8.70 4.77 -3.51
CA LEU A 73 10.12 4.96 -3.81
C LEU A 73 10.40 5.07 -5.31
N ILE A 74 9.91 4.12 -6.12
CA ILE A 74 10.15 4.18 -7.58
C ILE A 74 9.44 5.39 -8.22
N MET A 75 8.24 5.73 -7.76
CA MET A 75 7.50 6.91 -8.23
C MET A 75 8.28 8.19 -7.93
N THR A 76 8.80 8.33 -6.71
CA THR A 76 9.65 9.46 -6.33
C THR A 76 10.85 9.57 -7.26
N GLY A 77 11.58 8.47 -7.47
CA GLY A 77 12.74 8.46 -8.36
C GLY A 77 12.42 8.88 -9.79
N LEU A 78 11.33 8.34 -10.37
CA LEU A 78 10.86 8.72 -11.72
C LEU A 78 10.45 10.20 -11.81
N LEU A 79 9.83 10.76 -10.77
CA LEU A 79 9.47 12.18 -10.73
C LEU A 79 10.71 13.08 -10.61
N LEU A 80 11.71 12.69 -9.80
CA LEU A 80 12.93 13.47 -9.62
C LEU A 80 13.78 13.59 -10.89
N ILE A 81 13.76 12.60 -11.78
CA ILE A 81 14.54 12.64 -13.03
C ILE A 81 13.90 13.51 -14.12
N VAL A 82 12.59 13.74 -14.05
CA VAL A 82 11.84 14.57 -15.01
C VAL A 82 11.56 15.98 -14.50
N CYS A 83 11.59 16.19 -13.18
CA CYS A 83 11.44 17.50 -12.58
C CYS A 83 12.65 18.38 -12.96
N PRO A 84 12.44 19.52 -13.65
CA PRO A 84 13.52 20.47 -13.88
C PRO A 84 13.94 21.08 -12.54
N THR A 85 15.24 21.03 -12.24
CA THR A 85 15.80 21.70 -11.05
C THR A 85 16.00 23.18 -11.31
N THR A 86 15.91 24.01 -10.27
CA THR A 86 16.02 25.48 -10.33
C THR A 86 17.25 26.00 -11.08
N GLN A 87 18.36 25.26 -11.09
CA GLN A 87 19.58 25.60 -11.83
C GLN A 87 19.71 24.94 -13.21
N SER A 88 18.90 23.93 -13.52
CA SER A 88 18.89 23.27 -14.84
C SER A 88 17.53 23.50 -15.50
N LEU A 89 17.47 24.47 -16.42
CA LEU A 89 16.27 24.74 -17.22
C LEU A 89 15.77 23.49 -17.98
N LEU A 90 16.64 22.50 -18.20
CA LEU A 90 16.29 21.23 -18.80
C LEU A 90 16.19 20.11 -17.76
N PRO A 91 15.16 19.24 -17.87
CA PRO A 91 15.13 17.97 -17.17
C PRO A 91 16.36 17.11 -17.51
N VAL A 92 16.75 16.26 -16.56
CA VAL A 92 17.85 15.30 -16.77
C VAL A 92 17.49 14.34 -17.91
N VAL A 93 16.22 13.95 -17.98
CA VAL A 93 15.66 13.18 -19.09
C VAL A 93 15.45 14.08 -20.31
N TYR A 94 16.13 13.75 -21.41
CA TYR A 94 16.05 14.49 -22.65
C TYR A 94 15.90 13.55 -23.86
N PRO A 95 14.97 13.81 -24.80
CA PRO A 95 13.99 14.89 -24.76
C PRO A 95 12.89 14.68 -23.69
N SER A 96 12.47 15.76 -23.03
CA SER A 96 11.63 15.70 -21.83
C SER A 96 10.24 15.14 -22.09
N TRP A 97 9.60 15.49 -23.21
CA TRP A 97 8.27 15.00 -23.60
C TRP A 97 8.23 13.47 -23.70
N LEU A 98 9.25 12.87 -24.32
CA LEU A 98 9.36 11.41 -24.42
C LEU A 98 9.55 10.77 -23.04
N GLY A 99 10.38 11.40 -22.19
CA GLY A 99 10.57 11.01 -20.79
C GLY A 99 9.27 11.00 -19.99
N VAL A 100 8.47 12.07 -20.11
CA VAL A 100 7.17 12.20 -19.45
C VAL A 100 6.23 11.09 -19.90
N ILE A 101 6.14 10.80 -21.20
CA ILE A 101 5.31 9.71 -21.73
C ILE A 101 5.71 8.37 -21.12
N CYS A 102 7.02 8.07 -21.07
CA CYS A 102 7.54 6.84 -20.48
C CYS A 102 7.15 6.70 -19.01
N ILE A 103 7.32 7.78 -18.23
CA ILE A 103 6.98 7.79 -16.80
C ILE A 103 5.49 7.58 -16.60
N VAL A 104 4.63 8.27 -17.34
CA VAL A 104 3.17 8.11 -17.24
C VAL A 104 2.75 6.67 -17.52
N ILE A 105 3.32 6.04 -18.56
CA ILE A 105 3.06 4.62 -18.87
C ILE A 105 3.49 3.71 -17.72
N ILE A 106 4.68 3.94 -17.16
CA ILE A 106 5.20 3.16 -16.03
C ILE A 106 4.27 3.30 -14.81
N LEU A 107 3.91 4.53 -14.44
CA LEU A 107 3.03 4.82 -13.32
C LEU A 107 1.66 4.17 -13.51
N ALA A 108 1.01 4.39 -14.66
CA ALA A 108 -0.30 3.83 -14.96
C ALA A 108 -0.28 2.31 -14.80
N ARG A 109 0.74 1.63 -15.33
CA ARG A 109 0.90 0.19 -15.18
C ARG A 109 1.10 -0.22 -13.73
N GLU A 110 1.95 0.47 -12.97
CA GLU A 110 2.19 0.16 -11.55
C GLU A 110 0.90 0.24 -10.73
N PHE A 111 0.06 1.24 -10.97
CA PHE A 111 -1.23 1.38 -10.31
C PHE A 111 -2.22 0.29 -10.75
N ILE A 112 -2.40 0.07 -12.06
CA ILE A 112 -3.36 -0.91 -12.59
C ILE A 112 -3.05 -2.31 -12.06
N VAL A 113 -1.81 -2.78 -12.18
CA VAL A 113 -1.45 -4.14 -11.74
C VAL A 113 -1.56 -4.28 -10.22
N SER A 114 -1.23 -3.24 -9.45
CA SER A 114 -1.35 -3.25 -7.99
C SER A 114 -2.82 -3.26 -7.54
N ALA A 115 -3.67 -2.43 -8.14
CA ALA A 115 -5.10 -2.38 -7.86
C ALA A 115 -5.77 -3.73 -8.19
N LEU A 116 -5.47 -4.30 -9.36
CA LEU A 116 -5.98 -5.61 -9.76
C LEU A 116 -5.57 -6.72 -8.78
N ARG A 117 -4.33 -6.66 -8.27
CA ARG A 117 -3.86 -7.60 -7.25
C ARG A 117 -4.64 -7.46 -5.94
N GLN A 118 -4.94 -6.23 -5.53
CA GLN A 118 -5.72 -5.97 -4.31
C GLN A 118 -7.16 -6.47 -4.45
N VAL A 119 -7.82 -6.21 -5.58
CA VAL A 119 -9.19 -6.67 -5.85
C VAL A 119 -9.28 -8.21 -5.85
N ALA A 120 -8.33 -8.88 -6.50
CA ALA A 120 -8.30 -10.34 -6.52
C ALA A 120 -8.03 -10.94 -5.13
N ALA A 121 -7.13 -10.32 -4.36
CA ALA A 121 -6.87 -10.74 -2.98
C ALA A 121 -8.11 -10.59 -2.08
N ALA A 122 -8.91 -9.53 -2.27
CA ALA A 122 -10.19 -9.36 -1.57
C ALA A 122 -11.22 -10.45 -1.93
N LYS A 123 -11.18 -10.97 -3.16
CA LYS A 123 -12.01 -12.10 -3.63
C LYS A 123 -11.44 -13.48 -3.29
N GLY A 124 -10.37 -13.56 -2.49
CA GLY A 124 -9.74 -14.83 -2.09
C GLY A 124 -8.88 -15.49 -3.17
N THR A 125 -8.70 -14.83 -4.33
CA THR A 125 -7.85 -15.33 -5.42
C THR A 125 -6.45 -14.74 -5.31
N VAL A 126 -5.44 -15.58 -5.07
CA VAL A 126 -4.05 -15.13 -4.97
C VAL A 126 -3.40 -15.14 -6.36
N LEU A 127 -3.21 -13.95 -6.93
CA LEU A 127 -2.47 -13.77 -8.18
C LEU A 127 -0.98 -13.97 -7.95
N ALA A 128 -0.42 -15.05 -8.52
CA ALA A 128 1.00 -15.36 -8.42
C ALA A 128 1.87 -14.27 -9.08
N ALA A 129 3.03 -13.99 -8.45
CA ALA A 129 3.98 -13.03 -8.98
C ALA A 129 4.65 -13.55 -10.25
N ASP A 130 4.62 -12.75 -11.31
CA ASP A 130 5.26 -13.10 -12.58
C ASP A 130 6.75 -12.71 -12.61
N LYS A 131 7.59 -13.56 -13.21
CA LYS A 131 9.05 -13.32 -13.31
C LYS A 131 9.37 -12.03 -14.08
N GLY A 132 8.57 -11.68 -15.10
CA GLY A 132 8.73 -10.44 -15.86
C GLY A 132 8.54 -9.19 -15.00
N GLY A 133 7.71 -9.28 -13.95
CA GLY A 133 7.50 -8.20 -12.99
C GLY A 133 8.72 -7.86 -12.13
N LYS A 134 9.61 -8.84 -11.89
CA LYS A 134 10.86 -8.60 -11.16
C LYS A 134 11.91 -7.94 -12.04
N ILE A 135 12.09 -8.48 -13.26
CA ILE A 135 13.07 -7.96 -14.22
C ILE A 135 12.79 -6.49 -14.54
N LYS A 136 11.52 -6.15 -14.84
CA LYS A 136 11.15 -4.77 -15.13
C LYS A 136 11.42 -3.82 -13.95
N ALA A 137 11.19 -4.25 -12.71
CA ALA A 137 11.47 -3.45 -11.53
C ALA A 137 12.98 -3.20 -11.36
N THR A 138 13.81 -4.24 -11.51
CA THR A 138 15.28 -4.09 -11.44
C THR A 138 15.79 -3.12 -12.49
N VAL A 139 15.33 -3.25 -13.74
CA VAL A 139 15.73 -2.34 -14.83
C VAL A 139 15.29 -0.90 -14.54
N GLN A 140 14.09 -0.68 -13.99
CA GLN A 140 13.62 0.65 -13.60
C GLN A 140 14.49 1.27 -12.49
N TYR A 141 14.80 0.52 -11.43
CA TYR A 141 15.65 1.02 -10.34
C TYR A 141 17.05 1.39 -10.83
N ILE A 142 17.65 0.58 -11.71
CA ILE A 142 18.94 0.87 -12.33
C ILE A 142 18.84 2.13 -13.20
N ALA A 143 17.83 2.21 -14.05
CA ALA A 143 17.62 3.37 -14.93
C ALA A 143 17.54 4.67 -14.13
N VAL A 144 16.67 4.73 -13.12
CA VAL A 144 16.50 5.90 -12.25
C VAL A 144 17.81 6.25 -11.56
N THR A 145 18.52 5.27 -10.99
CA THR A 145 19.80 5.50 -10.32
C THR A 145 20.83 6.13 -11.26
N LEU A 146 20.96 5.61 -12.48
CA LEU A 146 21.89 6.16 -13.48
C LEU A 146 21.54 7.60 -13.88
N TYR A 147 20.25 7.91 -14.02
CA TYR A 147 19.80 9.29 -14.26
C TYR A 147 20.15 10.21 -13.08
N MET A 148 19.91 9.78 -11.84
CA MET A 148 20.24 10.57 -10.65
C MET A 148 21.75 10.82 -10.52
N VAL A 149 22.58 9.81 -10.78
CA VAL A 149 24.04 9.96 -10.83
C VAL A 149 24.46 10.92 -11.94
N PHE A 150 23.86 10.81 -13.13
CA PHE A 150 24.16 11.72 -14.23
C PHE A 150 23.80 13.17 -13.88
N ALA A 151 22.68 13.39 -13.19
CA ALA A 151 22.29 14.72 -12.71
C ALA A 151 23.31 15.34 -11.74
N PHE A 152 23.92 14.52 -10.90
CA PHE A 152 25.04 14.92 -10.04
C PHE A 152 26.28 15.28 -10.86
N VAL A 153 26.67 14.44 -11.82
CA VAL A 153 27.84 14.69 -12.70
C VAL A 153 27.68 16.02 -13.45
N GLN A 154 26.48 16.31 -13.95
CA GLN A 154 26.20 17.57 -14.66
C GLN A 154 26.31 18.80 -13.76
N LYS A 155 25.81 18.71 -12.52
CA LYS A 155 25.77 19.85 -11.60
C LYS A 155 27.10 20.08 -10.89
N ASP A 156 27.66 19.05 -10.28
CA ASP A 156 28.74 19.19 -9.30
C ASP A 156 30.12 18.90 -9.90
N ILE A 157 30.23 18.04 -10.93
CA ILE A 157 31.51 17.71 -11.58
C ILE A 157 31.78 18.62 -12.79
N PHE A 158 30.77 18.88 -13.63
CA PHE A 158 30.91 19.68 -14.85
C PHE A 158 29.98 20.92 -14.89
N PRO A 159 30.00 21.80 -13.87
CA PRO A 159 29.06 22.93 -13.75
C PRO A 159 29.15 23.97 -14.90
N LYS A 160 30.30 24.04 -15.60
CA LYS A 160 30.56 25.04 -16.64
C LYS A 160 30.10 24.62 -18.04
N VAL A 161 29.58 23.41 -18.20
CA VAL A 161 29.11 22.90 -19.50
C VAL A 161 27.73 23.48 -19.79
N ASP A 162 27.56 24.08 -20.98
CA ASP A 162 26.23 24.48 -21.45
C ASP A 162 25.49 23.24 -21.97
N TYR A 163 24.45 22.84 -21.23
CA TYR A 163 23.63 21.67 -21.53
C TYR A 163 22.43 21.97 -22.43
N VAL A 164 22.29 23.21 -22.89
CA VAL A 164 21.18 23.73 -23.70
C VAL A 164 21.65 24.12 -25.08
N SER A 165 22.60 25.06 -25.18
CA SER A 165 22.96 25.70 -26.45
C SER A 165 24.13 25.01 -27.15
N ASN A 166 25.08 24.45 -26.38
CA ASN A 166 26.27 23.80 -26.91
C ASN A 166 26.60 22.52 -26.15
N VAL A 167 25.73 21.52 -26.32
CA VAL A 167 25.85 20.23 -25.63
C VAL A 167 27.07 19.47 -26.15
N PRO A 168 28.06 19.15 -25.28
CA PRO A 168 29.20 18.34 -25.70
C PRO A 168 28.76 16.96 -26.19
N GLN A 169 29.46 16.43 -27.19
CA GLN A 169 29.11 15.14 -27.82
C GLN A 169 29.01 14.00 -26.81
N TRP A 170 29.90 13.95 -25.81
CA TRP A 170 29.86 12.92 -24.77
C TRP A 170 28.57 12.99 -23.93
N VAL A 171 28.08 14.19 -23.62
CA VAL A 171 26.81 14.39 -22.89
C VAL A 171 25.64 13.90 -23.73
N ALA A 172 25.63 14.22 -25.02
CA ALA A 172 24.58 13.79 -25.95
C ALA A 172 24.53 12.26 -26.05
N ILE A 173 25.69 11.59 -26.13
CA ILE A 173 25.78 10.13 -26.13
C ILE A 173 25.24 9.55 -24.82
N VAL A 174 25.64 10.09 -23.66
CA VAL A 174 25.14 9.60 -22.37
C VAL A 174 23.63 9.79 -22.24
N ARG A 175 23.09 10.96 -22.61
CA ARG A 175 21.64 11.21 -22.64
C ARG A 175 20.90 10.21 -23.55
N PHE A 176 21.46 9.94 -24.73
CA PHE A 176 20.89 8.96 -25.66
C PHE A 176 20.86 7.55 -25.06
N VAL A 177 21.98 7.10 -24.46
CA VAL A 177 22.05 5.79 -23.80
C VAL A 177 21.07 5.68 -22.64
N LEU A 178 21.00 6.71 -21.78
CA LEU A 178 20.03 6.74 -20.67
C LEU A 178 18.59 6.72 -21.18
N MET A 179 18.30 7.38 -22.30
CA MET A 179 16.98 7.33 -22.93
C MET A 179 16.64 5.94 -23.47
N LEU A 180 17.59 5.25 -24.12
CA LEU A 180 17.40 3.86 -24.55
C LEU A 180 17.11 2.92 -23.37
N ILE A 181 17.80 3.10 -22.24
CA ILE A 181 17.56 2.33 -21.02
C ILE A 181 16.15 2.60 -20.48
N LEU A 182 15.69 3.85 -20.47
CA LEU A 182 14.33 4.20 -20.03
C LEU A 182 13.26 3.63 -20.97
N LEU A 183 13.49 3.66 -22.29
CA LEU A 183 12.62 3.04 -23.28
C LEU A 183 12.54 1.53 -23.10
N ALA A 184 13.69 0.86 -22.87
CA ALA A 184 13.74 -0.56 -22.57
C ALA A 184 12.97 -0.88 -21.27
N ALA A 185 13.14 -0.08 -20.22
CA ALA A 185 12.39 -0.21 -18.98
C ALA A 185 10.87 -0.07 -19.22
N THR A 186 10.46 0.91 -20.02
CA THR A 186 9.06 1.15 -20.38
C THR A 186 8.48 0.00 -21.19
N PHE A 187 9.21 -0.49 -22.19
CA PHE A 187 8.82 -1.65 -23.00
C PHE A 187 8.64 -2.90 -22.13
N LEU A 188 9.60 -3.20 -21.24
CA LEU A 188 9.49 -4.30 -20.28
C LEU A 188 8.29 -4.13 -19.34
N THR A 189 7.96 -2.90 -18.99
CA THR A 189 6.81 -2.58 -18.14
C THR A 189 5.49 -2.88 -18.85
N ILE A 190 5.38 -2.47 -20.12
CA ILE A 190 4.23 -2.77 -20.98
C ILE A 190 4.12 -4.28 -21.18
N TYR A 191 5.21 -4.94 -21.59
CA TYR A 191 5.25 -6.39 -21.81
C TYR A 191 4.84 -7.17 -20.55
N SER A 192 5.42 -6.82 -19.39
CA SER A 192 5.07 -7.45 -18.11
C SER A 192 3.63 -7.15 -17.70
N GLY A 193 3.12 -5.94 -17.97
CA GLY A 193 1.72 -5.59 -17.72
C GLY A 193 0.76 -6.42 -18.59
N ALA A 194 1.00 -6.46 -19.89
CA ALA A 194 0.20 -7.22 -20.85
C ALA A 194 0.24 -8.72 -20.55
N SER A 195 1.42 -9.29 -20.33
CA SER A 195 1.59 -10.70 -19.93
C SER A 195 0.80 -11.02 -18.65
N TYR A 196 0.88 -10.15 -17.64
CA TYR A 196 0.13 -10.32 -16.40
C TYR A 196 -1.38 -10.26 -16.62
N LEU A 197 -1.87 -9.33 -17.45
CA LEU A 197 -3.29 -9.20 -17.76
C LEU A 197 -3.83 -10.39 -18.54
N ILE A 198 -3.10 -10.86 -19.56
CA ILE A 198 -3.49 -11.98 -20.41
C ILE A 198 -3.55 -13.27 -19.59
N ARG A 199 -2.51 -13.55 -18.80
CA ARG A 199 -2.42 -14.77 -17.99
C ARG A 199 -3.51 -14.85 -16.93
N ASN A 200 -3.91 -13.71 -16.38
CA ASN A 200 -4.89 -13.63 -15.30
C ASN A 200 -6.28 -13.17 -15.78
N ARG A 201 -6.53 -13.15 -17.10
CA ARG A 201 -7.81 -12.70 -17.69
C ARG A 201 -9.03 -13.45 -17.17
N HIS A 202 -8.87 -14.72 -16.81
CA HIS A 202 -9.95 -15.53 -16.23
C HIS A 202 -10.41 -14.96 -14.89
N VAL A 203 -9.48 -14.65 -13.98
CA VAL A 203 -9.78 -13.99 -12.69
C VAL A 203 -10.47 -12.64 -12.89
N PHE A 204 -10.08 -11.89 -13.93
CA PHE A 204 -10.67 -10.57 -14.21
C PHE A 204 -12.08 -10.64 -14.79
N LYS A 205 -12.41 -11.66 -15.59
CA LYS A 205 -13.79 -11.85 -16.08
C LYS A 205 -14.76 -12.11 -14.94
N ASP A 206 -14.31 -12.84 -13.92
CA ASP A 206 -15.10 -13.09 -12.71
C ASP A 206 -15.10 -11.89 -11.77
N ALA A 207 -14.05 -11.05 -11.82
CA ALA A 207 -13.98 -9.83 -11.02
C ALA A 207 -14.87 -8.68 -11.53
N VAL A 208 -15.02 -8.55 -12.86
CA VAL A 208 -15.72 -7.45 -13.57
C VAL A 208 -17.21 -7.74 -13.83
N LYS A 209 -17.65 -9.00 -13.71
CA LYS A 209 -19.10 -9.27 -13.72
C LYS A 209 -19.77 -8.40 -12.63
N PRO A 210 -20.77 -7.57 -12.99
CA PRO A 210 -21.55 -6.89 -11.97
C PRO A 210 -22.10 -7.96 -11.05
N GLU A 211 -22.05 -7.74 -9.73
CA GLU A 211 -22.71 -8.65 -8.80
C GLU A 211 -24.18 -8.70 -9.20
N THR A 212 -24.57 -9.78 -9.87
CA THR A 212 -25.99 -10.03 -10.13
C THR A 212 -26.64 -10.09 -8.76
N LYS A 213 -27.88 -9.59 -8.60
CA LYS A 213 -28.61 -9.69 -7.31
C LYS A 213 -28.62 -11.11 -6.73
N ASP A 214 -28.46 -12.12 -7.58
CA ASP A 214 -28.32 -13.52 -7.18
C ASP A 214 -26.93 -13.87 -6.64
N GLN A 215 -25.84 -13.26 -7.13
CA GLN A 215 -24.49 -13.37 -6.58
C GLN A 215 -24.30 -12.56 -5.31
N GLU A 216 -25.00 -11.43 -5.14
CA GLU A 216 -25.06 -10.71 -3.87
C GLU A 216 -25.82 -11.55 -2.85
N LYS A 217 -26.95 -12.17 -3.22
CA LYS A 217 -27.66 -13.14 -2.38
C LYS A 217 -26.85 -14.40 -2.12
N GLU A 218 -26.07 -14.89 -3.07
CA GLU A 218 -25.23 -16.09 -2.93
C GLU A 218 -23.94 -15.79 -2.17
N GLN A 219 -23.34 -14.60 -2.28
CA GLN A 219 -22.24 -14.16 -1.41
C GLN A 219 -22.75 -13.83 0.00
N VAL A 220 -23.92 -13.19 0.14
CA VAL A 220 -24.58 -13.01 1.44
C VAL A 220 -24.91 -14.38 2.01
N LYS A 221 -25.43 -15.33 1.22
CA LYS A 221 -25.76 -16.70 1.64
C LYS A 221 -24.53 -17.56 1.83
N VAL A 222 -23.41 -17.38 1.12
CA VAL A 222 -22.13 -18.07 1.34
C VAL A 222 -21.41 -17.47 2.54
N LYS A 223 -21.50 -16.16 2.77
CA LYS A 223 -21.05 -15.51 4.00
C LYS A 223 -21.92 -15.93 5.17
N LYS A 224 -23.25 -16.07 4.98
CA LYS A 224 -24.19 -16.65 5.95
C LYS A 224 -23.92 -18.13 6.16
N ILE A 225 -23.67 -18.93 5.12
CA ILE A 225 -23.30 -20.35 5.18
C ILE A 225 -21.92 -20.50 5.81
N SER A 226 -20.97 -19.60 5.60
CA SER A 226 -19.66 -19.61 6.27
C SER A 226 -19.84 -19.26 7.75
N ILE A 227 -20.72 -18.30 8.07
CA ILE A 227 -21.12 -17.96 9.44
C ILE A 227 -21.94 -19.12 10.08
N ASP A 228 -22.75 -19.85 9.31
CA ASP A 228 -23.65 -20.92 9.74
C ASP A 228 -22.91 -22.28 9.80
N GLN A 229 -21.87 -22.48 8.99
CA GLN A 229 -20.94 -23.64 9.05
C GLN A 229 -19.94 -23.47 10.19
N VAL A 230 -19.55 -22.22 10.48
CA VAL A 230 -18.95 -21.86 11.77
C VAL A 230 -19.94 -22.13 12.92
N SER A 231 -21.26 -22.07 12.69
CA SER A 231 -22.26 -22.42 13.72
C SER A 231 -22.44 -23.93 14.00
N LYS A 232 -21.89 -24.83 13.16
CA LYS A 232 -22.15 -26.28 13.30
C LYS A 232 -20.92 -27.19 13.46
N THR A 233 -19.70 -26.71 13.29
CA THR A 233 -18.50 -27.55 13.47
C THR A 233 -17.60 -27.13 14.63
N ASP A 234 -17.80 -25.94 15.20
CA ASP A 234 -17.07 -25.50 16.40
C ASP A 234 -18.04 -25.21 17.54
N LYS A 235 -18.44 -26.27 18.24
CA LYS A 235 -18.93 -26.15 19.62
C LYS A 235 -17.79 -25.84 20.62
N ILE A 236 -16.55 -25.60 20.16
CA ILE A 236 -15.38 -25.36 21.04
C ILE A 236 -14.35 -24.38 20.39
N HIS A 237 -14.72 -23.11 20.19
CA HIS A 237 -13.80 -21.93 20.17
C HIS A 237 -14.70 -20.68 20.17
N CYS A 238 -15.04 -19.98 21.27
CA CYS A 238 -14.23 -19.53 22.40
C CYS A 238 -12.90 -18.87 22.02
N GLU A 239 -12.89 -18.04 20.97
CA GLU A 239 -11.87 -17.02 20.73
C GLU A 239 -12.52 -15.82 20.03
N GLN A 240 -12.65 -14.62 20.59
CA GLN A 240 -12.35 -14.07 21.89
C GLN A 240 -13.56 -13.19 22.18
N ILE A 241 -14.33 -13.50 23.23
CA ILE A 241 -15.21 -12.48 23.81
C ILE A 241 -14.28 -11.29 24.05
N ASP A 242 -14.58 -10.15 23.41
CA ASP A 242 -13.80 -8.94 23.61
C ASP A 242 -13.64 -8.79 25.13
N LYS A 243 -12.42 -8.67 25.66
CA LYS A 243 -12.19 -8.66 27.13
C LYS A 243 -13.10 -7.66 27.85
N LEU A 244 -13.51 -6.61 27.13
CA LEU A 244 -14.38 -5.54 27.58
C LEU A 244 -15.89 -5.85 27.49
N PHE A 245 -16.30 -6.97 26.90
CA PHE A 245 -17.72 -7.26 26.65
C PHE A 245 -18.51 -7.33 27.94
N TYR A 246 -17.99 -8.05 28.95
CA TYR A 246 -18.66 -8.17 30.25
C TYR A 246 -18.80 -6.82 30.94
N ASP A 247 -17.70 -6.06 31.03
CA ASP A 247 -17.69 -4.72 31.61
C ASP A 247 -18.64 -3.76 30.88
N ALA A 248 -18.69 -3.86 29.54
CA ALA A 248 -19.57 -3.08 28.70
C ALA A 248 -21.04 -3.42 28.93
N VAL A 249 -21.39 -4.70 29.14
CA VAL A 249 -22.76 -5.12 29.46
C VAL A 249 -23.19 -4.54 30.80
N ILE A 250 -22.36 -4.68 31.83
CA ILE A 250 -22.65 -4.12 33.16
C ILE A 250 -22.86 -2.61 33.06
N PHE A 251 -21.98 -1.89 32.36
CA PHE A 251 -22.11 -0.45 32.18
C PHE A 251 -23.43 -0.07 31.49
N VAL A 252 -23.81 -0.79 30.43
CA VAL A 252 -25.05 -0.52 29.67
C VAL A 252 -26.29 -0.76 30.52
N ILE A 253 -26.30 -1.83 31.33
CA ILE A 253 -27.39 -2.15 32.25
C ILE A 253 -27.47 -1.12 33.37
N ASP A 254 -26.36 -0.82 34.05
CA ASP A 254 -26.32 0.06 35.23
C ASP A 254 -26.67 1.52 34.86
N ASN A 255 -26.28 1.98 33.67
CA ASN A 255 -26.51 3.36 33.22
C ASN A 255 -27.71 3.52 32.28
N ASN A 256 -28.37 2.42 31.89
CA ASN A 256 -29.45 2.37 30.90
C ASN A 256 -29.11 3.16 29.61
N ARG A 257 -27.88 3.00 29.10
CA ARG A 257 -27.33 3.73 27.94
C ARG A 257 -26.78 2.79 26.86
N PRO A 258 -27.63 2.06 26.14
CA PRO A 258 -27.22 1.15 25.07
C PRO A 258 -26.85 1.92 23.79
N SER A 259 -25.69 2.58 23.78
CA SER A 259 -25.18 3.32 22.62
C SER A 259 -23.70 3.03 22.38
N ALA A 260 -23.34 2.79 21.12
CA ALA A 260 -21.95 2.61 20.72
C ALA A 260 -21.09 3.84 21.07
N THR A 261 -21.65 5.05 20.97
CA THR A 261 -20.97 6.30 21.34
C THR A 261 -20.73 6.41 22.85
N ALA A 262 -21.63 5.87 23.67
CA ALA A 262 -21.46 5.83 25.13
C ALA A 262 -20.32 4.87 25.51
N LEU A 263 -20.31 3.66 24.93
CA LEU A 263 -19.21 2.70 25.12
C LEU A 263 -17.87 3.23 24.61
N GLN A 264 -17.89 3.98 23.51
CA GLN A 264 -16.69 4.61 22.95
C GLN A 264 -16.02 5.56 23.95
N ARG A 265 -16.82 6.36 24.66
CA ARG A 265 -16.35 7.37 25.61
C ARG A 265 -15.93 6.75 26.94
N GLU A 266 -16.69 5.78 27.42
CA GLU A 266 -16.40 5.12 28.71
C GLU A 266 -15.14 4.27 28.65
N PHE A 267 -15.03 3.41 27.64
CA PHE A 267 -13.94 2.44 27.54
C PHE A 267 -12.78 2.91 26.65
N ILE A 268 -12.85 4.15 26.13
CA ILE A 268 -11.84 4.77 25.26
C ILE A 268 -11.45 3.82 24.11
N ILE A 269 -12.46 3.29 23.41
CA ILE A 269 -12.29 2.37 22.27
C ILE A 269 -12.69 3.02 20.95
N GLY A 270 -12.21 2.50 19.82
CA GLY A 270 -12.63 2.98 18.50
C GLY A 270 -14.09 2.64 18.18
N TYR A 271 -14.79 3.51 17.43
CA TYR A 271 -16.20 3.31 17.05
C TYR A 271 -16.51 1.93 16.42
N PRO A 272 -15.69 1.37 15.50
CA PRO A 272 -15.95 0.04 14.93
C PRO A 272 -15.90 -1.10 15.94
N ARG A 273 -15.17 -0.92 17.05
CA ARG A 273 -15.11 -1.91 18.14
C ARG A 273 -16.33 -1.77 19.05
N ALA A 274 -16.70 -0.54 19.42
CA ALA A 274 -17.90 -0.26 20.21
C ALA A 274 -19.19 -0.72 19.49
N SER A 275 -19.28 -0.50 18.17
CA SER A 275 -20.41 -0.97 17.37
C SER A 275 -20.52 -2.50 17.40
N ARG A 276 -19.41 -3.22 17.23
CA ARG A 276 -19.42 -4.70 17.30
C ARG A 276 -19.88 -5.20 18.66
N ILE A 277 -19.41 -4.59 19.76
CA ILE A 277 -19.86 -4.92 21.12
C ILE A 277 -21.37 -4.72 21.25
N MET A 278 -21.92 -3.63 20.73
CA MET A 278 -23.37 -3.38 20.70
C MET A 278 -24.14 -4.41 19.87
N ASP A 279 -23.61 -4.81 18.72
CA ASP A 279 -24.23 -5.84 17.87
C ASP A 279 -24.21 -7.21 18.57
N TYR A 280 -23.16 -7.53 19.34
CA TYR A 280 -23.13 -8.73 20.18
C TYR A 280 -24.13 -8.68 21.33
N MET A 281 -24.32 -7.51 21.96
CA MET A 281 -25.34 -7.34 23.00
C MET A 281 -26.76 -7.53 22.44
N GLU A 282 -27.00 -7.04 21.23
CA GLU A 282 -28.26 -7.24 20.51
C GLU A 282 -28.50 -8.71 20.15
N ALA A 283 -27.49 -9.37 19.57
CA ALA A 283 -27.56 -10.79 19.24
C ALA A 283 -27.74 -11.69 20.47
N SER A 284 -27.24 -11.26 21.63
CA SER A 284 -27.37 -11.96 22.92
C SER A 284 -28.69 -11.64 23.64
N GLY A 285 -29.55 -10.79 23.05
CA GLY A 285 -30.83 -10.39 23.63
C GLY A 285 -30.69 -9.53 24.90
N ILE A 286 -29.54 -8.87 25.08
CA ILE A 286 -29.28 -7.96 26.22
C ILE A 286 -29.88 -6.58 25.90
N VAL A 287 -29.83 -6.18 24.63
CA VAL A 287 -30.26 -4.88 24.13
C VAL A 287 -31.19 -5.09 22.94
N SER A 288 -32.20 -4.22 22.77
CA SER A 288 -33.11 -4.27 21.64
C SER A 288 -32.43 -3.88 20.33
N ALA A 289 -33.01 -4.30 19.22
CA ALA A 289 -32.74 -3.71 17.92
C ALA A 289 -33.01 -2.19 17.94
N VAL A 290 -32.39 -1.47 17.01
CA VAL A 290 -32.59 -0.03 16.84
C VAL A 290 -34.05 0.23 16.44
N GLY A 291 -34.81 0.91 17.31
CA GLY A 291 -36.20 1.30 17.03
C GLY A 291 -36.30 2.48 16.06
N GLU A 292 -37.52 2.83 15.65
CA GLU A 292 -37.80 3.95 14.71
C GLU A 292 -37.26 5.30 15.22
N ASP A 293 -37.19 5.49 16.54
CA ASP A 293 -36.61 6.68 17.19
C ASP A 293 -35.08 6.65 17.29
N ASN A 294 -34.40 5.71 16.62
CA ASN A 294 -32.95 5.50 16.66
C ASN A 294 -32.39 5.20 18.07
N LYS A 295 -33.26 4.74 18.99
CA LYS A 295 -32.93 4.36 20.36
C LYS A 295 -32.93 2.85 20.51
N ARG A 296 -32.03 2.35 21.37
CA ARG A 296 -32.02 0.97 21.84
C ARG A 296 -32.50 0.94 23.29
N ALA A 297 -33.12 -0.16 23.72
CA ALA A 297 -33.55 -0.38 25.10
C ALA A 297 -32.80 -1.57 25.71
N VAL A 298 -32.51 -1.52 27.01
CA VAL A 298 -31.96 -2.66 27.74
C VAL A 298 -33.09 -3.64 28.04
N LEU A 299 -32.90 -4.92 27.72
CA LEU A 299 -33.95 -5.95 27.79
C LEU A 299 -33.84 -6.86 29.01
N ILE A 300 -32.67 -6.91 29.66
CA ILE A 300 -32.41 -7.79 30.80
C ILE A 300 -31.88 -7.00 32.00
N THR A 301 -32.14 -7.54 33.19
CA THR A 301 -31.58 -7.00 34.44
C THR A 301 -30.20 -7.59 34.73
N LYS A 302 -29.42 -6.93 35.60
CA LYS A 302 -28.08 -7.39 36.00
C LYS A 302 -28.11 -8.81 36.57
N GLU A 303 -29.09 -9.10 37.44
CA GLU A 303 -29.28 -10.42 38.04
C GLU A 303 -29.59 -11.52 37.01
N GLU A 304 -30.30 -11.15 35.93
CA GLU A 304 -30.63 -12.09 34.86
C GLU A 304 -29.43 -12.35 33.94
N PHE A 305 -28.58 -11.34 33.72
CA PHE A 305 -27.34 -11.49 32.96
C PHE A 305 -26.32 -12.36 33.71
N GLU A 306 -26.15 -12.13 35.01
CA GLU A 306 -25.24 -12.92 35.85
C GLU A 306 -25.63 -14.39 35.93
N LYS A 307 -26.92 -14.72 35.79
CA LYS A 307 -27.42 -16.12 35.72
C LYS A 307 -27.18 -16.80 34.37
N ARG A 308 -26.89 -16.04 33.30
CA ARG A 308 -26.67 -16.58 31.95
C ARG A 308 -25.19 -16.93 31.68
N ILE A 309 -24.30 -16.61 32.62
CA ILE A 309 -22.85 -16.86 32.56
C ILE A 309 -22.53 -18.07 33.43
#